data_AF-A0A6L3EWK8-F1
#
_entry.id   AF-A0A6L3EWK8-F1
#
_cell.length_a   1.000
_cell.length_b   1.000
_cell.length_c   1.000
_cell.angle_alpha   90.00
_cell.angle_beta   90.00
_cell.angle_gamma   90.00
#
_symmetry.space_group_name_H-M   'P 1'
#
loop_
_entity.id
_entity.type
_entity.pdbx_description
1 polymer ?
#
loop_
_entity_poly.entity_id
_entity_poly.type
_entity_poly.pdbx_seq_one_letter_code
_entity_poly.pdbx_strand_id
1 'polypeptide(L)'
;MGEIGTITGTVQSPEGAAVPINTTVALLKLDSTEPEQEMFFKETTANPANGSFTFPDMPFDYYIVVVFPPIESPLAPSPPMCFPL
;
A
#
# COMPACT_ATOMS: atom_id res chain seq x y z
N MET A 1 -14.82 -24.29 9.27
CA MET A 1 -13.85 -23.30 9.74
C MET A 1 -12.96 -22.99 8.56
N GLY A 2 -13.02 -21.79 7.98
CA GLY A 2 -12.10 -21.41 6.91
C GLY A 2 -10.71 -21.20 7.51
N GLU A 3 -9.67 -21.69 6.85
CA GLU A 3 -8.29 -21.39 7.25
C GLU A 3 -8.03 -19.90 7.03
N ILE A 4 -7.56 -19.23 8.08
CA ILE A 4 -7.07 -17.86 8.04
C ILE A 4 -5.55 -17.89 8.25
N GLY A 5 -4.83 -17.13 7.43
CA GLY A 5 -3.38 -17.04 7.45
C GLY A 5 -2.88 -15.61 7.58
N THR A 6 -1.56 -15.45 7.50
CA THR A 6 -0.90 -14.15 7.51
C THR A 6 -0.03 -14.05 6.27
N ILE A 7 -0.14 -12.96 5.53
CA ILE A 7 0.77 -12.65 4.42
C ILE A 7 1.80 -11.64 4.94
N THR A 8 3.08 -11.98 4.86
CA THR A 8 4.18 -11.07 5.15
C THR A 8 5.12 -10.97 3.97
N GLY A 9 5.81 -9.84 3.86
CA GLY A 9 6.76 -9.63 2.79
C GLY A 9 7.64 -8.41 3.03
N THR A 10 8.48 -8.12 2.05
CA THR A 10 9.40 -6.98 2.11
C THR A 10 9.43 -6.32 0.73
N VAL A 11 9.14 -5.02 0.69
CA VAL A 11 9.36 -4.18 -0.50
C VAL A 11 10.84 -3.83 -0.57
N GLN A 12 11.44 -3.99 -1.75
CA GLN A 12 12.83 -3.63 -2.00
C GLN A 12 12.91 -2.71 -3.22
N SER A 13 13.70 -1.64 -3.11
CA SER A 13 14.07 -0.85 -4.29
C SER A 13 14.99 -1.69 -5.17
N PRO A 14 14.80 -1.73 -6.50
CA PRO A 14 15.71 -2.41 -7.42
C PRO A 14 17.16 -1.94 -7.30
N GLU A 15 17.35 -0.69 -6.87
CA GLU A 15 18.66 -0.04 -6.72
C GLU A 15 19.26 -0.26 -5.31
N GLY A 16 18.57 -0.98 -4.43
CA GLY A 16 18.99 -1.20 -3.04
C GLY A 16 18.81 0.03 -2.13
N ALA A 17 18.18 1.09 -2.61
CA ALA A 17 17.82 2.25 -1.81
C ALA A 17 16.74 1.92 -0.76
N ALA A 18 16.64 2.78 0.27
CA ALA A 18 15.56 2.69 1.25
C ALA A 18 14.19 2.83 0.58
N VAL A 19 13.19 2.13 1.10
CA VAL A 19 11.81 2.22 0.60
C VAL A 19 11.26 3.61 0.92
N PRO A 20 10.67 4.33 -0.05
CA PRO A 20 10.11 5.65 0.22
C PRO A 20 9.05 5.62 1.34
N ILE A 21 9.04 6.66 2.17
CA ILE A 21 8.04 6.84 3.23
C ILE A 21 6.65 6.92 2.60
N ASN A 22 5.65 6.27 3.21
CA ASN A 22 4.28 6.18 2.69
C ASN A 22 4.14 5.33 1.41
N THR A 23 5.06 4.39 1.16
CA THR A 23 4.82 3.34 0.15
C THR A 23 3.68 2.44 0.61
N THR A 24 2.60 2.38 -0.16
CA THR A 24 1.43 1.56 0.11
C THR A 24 1.57 0.20 -0.58
N VAL A 25 1.19 -0.86 0.11
CA VAL A 25 1.06 -2.22 -0.42
C VAL A 25 -0.42 -2.59 -0.37
N ALA A 26 -0.97 -3.03 -1.49
CA ALA A 26 -2.36 -3.44 -1.62
C ALA A 26 -2.46 -4.92 -2.02
N LEU A 27 -3.50 -5.59 -1.55
CA LEU A 27 -3.91 -6.90 -1.99
C LEU A 27 -5.18 -6.78 -2.82
N LEU A 28 -5.12 -7.29 -4.05
CA LEU A 28 -6.27 -7.45 -4.92
C LEU A 28 -6.71 -8.90 -4.89
N LYS A 29 -8.01 -9.18 -4.79
CA LYS A 29 -8.55 -10.54 -4.82
C LYS A 29 -8.91 -10.94 -6.25
N LEU A 30 -8.36 -12.06 -6.74
CA LEU A 30 -8.47 -12.50 -8.14
C LEU A 30 -9.86 -13.00 -8.54
N ASP A 31 -10.55 -13.72 -7.65
CA ASP A 31 -11.87 -14.30 -7.92
C ASP A 31 -13.01 -13.43 -7.40
N SER A 32 -12.80 -12.12 -7.26
CA SER A 32 -13.91 -11.23 -6.91
C SER A 32 -14.88 -11.15 -8.10
N THR A 33 -16.14 -11.51 -7.87
CA THR A 33 -17.23 -11.31 -8.86
C THR A 33 -17.60 -9.84 -9.02
N GLU A 34 -16.95 -8.96 -8.26
CA GLU A 34 -17.17 -7.52 -8.23
C GLU A 34 -16.40 -6.83 -9.37
N PRO A 35 -16.87 -5.67 -9.86
CA PRO A 35 -16.18 -4.89 -10.89
C PRO A 35 -14.74 -4.57 -10.49
N GLU A 36 -13.85 -4.33 -11.47
CA GLU A 36 -12.40 -4.16 -11.26
C GLU A 36 -12.01 -3.13 -10.18
N GLN A 37 -12.85 -2.12 -9.94
CA GLN A 37 -12.67 -1.10 -8.90
C GLN A 37 -12.88 -1.62 -7.46
N GLU A 38 -13.54 -2.77 -7.29
CA GLU A 38 -13.82 -3.44 -6.01
C GLU A 38 -12.91 -4.66 -5.78
N MET A 39 -11.95 -4.95 -6.68
CA MET A 39 -10.95 -6.01 -6.42
C MET A 39 -10.02 -5.68 -5.24
N PHE A 40 -10.07 -4.46 -4.71
CA PHE A 40 -9.28 -3.99 -3.60
C PHE A 40 -9.72 -4.63 -2.27
N PHE A 41 -8.92 -5.55 -1.74
CA PHE A 41 -9.27 -6.31 -0.55
C PHE A 41 -8.73 -5.67 0.74
N LYS A 42 -7.43 -5.38 0.79
CA LYS A 42 -6.76 -4.75 1.95
C LYS A 42 -5.56 -3.93 1.49
N GLU A 43 -5.20 -2.93 2.27
CA GLU A 43 -3.96 -2.17 2.12
C GLU A 43 -3.22 -2.04 3.44
N THR A 44 -1.92 -1.80 3.33
CA THR A 44 -1.03 -1.48 4.44
C THR A 44 0.11 -0.61 3.93
N THR A 45 0.84 0.02 4.84
CA THR A 45 2.04 0.80 4.50
C THR A 45 3.28 -0.04 4.77
N ALA A 46 4.22 -0.05 3.82
CA ALA A 46 5.52 -0.67 4.05
C ALA A 46 6.31 0.14 5.07
N ASN A 47 7.03 -0.54 5.96
CA ASN A 47 7.92 0.11 6.91
C ASN A 47 9.09 0.77 6.15
N PRO A 48 9.34 2.08 6.29
CA PRO A 48 10.38 2.77 5.52
C PRO A 48 11.81 2.36 5.89
N ALA A 49 12.03 1.81 7.09
CA ALA A 49 13.36 1.41 7.54
C ALA A 49 13.84 0.09 6.93
N ASN A 50 12.91 -0.83 6.64
CA ASN A 50 13.26 -2.20 6.22
C ASN A 50 12.35 -2.75 5.10
N GLY A 51 11.37 -1.99 4.63
CA GLY A 51 10.40 -2.39 3.60
C GLY A 51 9.35 -3.42 4.05
N SER A 52 9.33 -3.83 5.32
CA SER A 52 8.47 -4.92 5.78
C SER A 52 6.99 -4.52 5.79
N PHE A 53 6.11 -5.45 5.41
CA PHE A 53 4.66 -5.30 5.52
C PHE A 53 4.00 -6.61 5.99
N THR A 54 2.83 -6.50 6.60
CA THR A 54 2.06 -7.63 7.15
C THR A 54 0.57 -7.43 6.92
N PHE A 55 -0.10 -8.47 6.42
CA PHE A 55 -1.56 -8.59 6.36
C PHE A 55 -2.00 -9.77 7.24
N PRO A 56 -2.52 -9.51 8.45
CA PRO A 56 -3.07 -10.55 9.30
C PRO A 56 -4.49 -10.95 8.84
N ASP A 57 -4.92 -12.12 9.32
CA ASP A 57 -6.30 -12.62 9.16
C ASP A 57 -6.75 -12.63 7.69
N MET A 58 -5.91 -13.22 6.85
CA MET A 58 -6.15 -13.38 5.42
C MET A 58 -6.86 -14.70 5.17
N PRO A 59 -8.08 -14.69 4.58
CA PRO A 59 -8.70 -15.93 4.14
C PRO A 59 -7.81 -16.63 3.11
N PHE A 60 -7.88 -17.96 3.06
CA PHE A 60 -7.19 -18.71 2.00
C PHE A 60 -7.87 -18.44 0.65
N ASP A 61 -7.17 -17.72 -0.23
CA ASP A 61 -7.67 -17.30 -1.54
C ASP A 61 -6.51 -16.87 -2.45
N TYR A 62 -6.82 -16.53 -3.70
CA TYR A 62 -5.84 -16.00 -4.65
C TYR A 62 -5.79 -14.48 -4.61
N TYR A 63 -4.60 -13.93 -4.34
CA TYR A 63 -4.36 -12.51 -4.23
C TYR A 63 -3.24 -12.06 -5.17
N ILE A 64 -3.36 -10.84 -5.70
CA ILE A 64 -2.29 -10.10 -6.34
C ILE A 64 -1.78 -9.06 -5.34
N VAL A 65 -0.46 -9.00 -5.16
CA VAL A 65 0.20 -7.94 -4.39
C VAL A 65 0.57 -6.81 -5.34
N VAL A 66 0.16 -5.58 -5.02
CA VAL A 66 0.52 -4.38 -5.77
C VAL A 66 1.19 -3.40 -4.82
N VAL A 67 2.26 -2.74 -5.29
CA VAL A 67 2.99 -1.74 -4.51
C VAL A 67 2.85 -0.38 -5.19
N PHE A 68 2.37 0.60 -4.43
CA PHE A 68 2.23 1.99 -4.83
C PHE A 68 3.25 2.84 -4.08
N PRO A 69 4.39 3.19 -4.70
CA PRO A 69 5.28 4.19 -4.12
C PRO A 69 4.55 5.53 -3.98
N PRO A 70 4.92 6.37 -2.99
CA PRO A 70 4.35 7.70 -2.86
C PRO A 70 4.62 8.50 -4.13
N ILE A 71 3.63 9.24 -4.60
CA ILE A 71 3.85 10.26 -5.61
C ILE A 71 4.56 11.40 -4.88
N GLU A 72 5.82 11.67 -5.21
CA GLU A 72 6.45 12.92 -4.78
C GLU A 72 5.68 14.07 -5.44
N SER A 73 4.73 14.67 -4.71
CA SER A 73 4.02 15.85 -5.20
C SER A 73 5.00 17.03 -5.18
N PRO A 74 5.29 17.68 -6.32
CA PRO A 74 6.14 18.87 -6.35
C PRO A 74 5.45 20.11 -5.76
N LEU A 75 4.19 20.00 -5.33
CA LEU A 75 3.41 21.11 -4.79
C LEU A 75 3.73 21.32 -3.31
N ALA A 76 4.50 22.36 -3.01
CA ALA A 76 4.62 22.88 -1.65
C ALA A 76 3.25 23.44 -1.19
N PRO A 77 2.89 23.31 0.10
CA PRO A 77 1.72 23.98 0.66
C PRO A 77 1.82 25.49 0.41
N SER A 78 0.75 26.10 -0.11
CA SER A 78 0.72 27.54 -0.31
C SER A 78 0.77 28.27 1.04
N PRO A 79 1.58 29.33 1.19
CA PRO A 79 1.61 30.13 2.42
C PRO A 79 0.25 30.78 2.67
N PRO A 80 -0.10 31.07 3.94
CA PRO A 80 -1.35 31.74 4.27
C PRO A 80 -1.42 33.12 3.60
N MET A 81 -2.49 33.38 2.84
CA MET A 81 -2.78 34.70 2.30
C MET A 81 -3.38 35.58 3.40
N CYS A 82 -2.68 36.66 3.78
CA CYS A 82 -3.22 37.69 4.65
C CYS A 82 -3.81 38.79 3.77
N PHE A 83 -5.12 39.03 3.86
CA PHE A 83 -5.75 40.17 3.19
C PHE A 83 -5.72 41.38 4.13
N PRO A 84 -5.16 42.54 3.71
CA PRO A 84 -5.33 43.77 4.48
C PRO A 84 -6.82 44.18 4.46
N LEU A 85 -7.33 44.49 5.65
CA LEU A 85 -8.66 45.06 5.89
C LEU A 85 -8.79 46.46 5.27
#